data_AF-A0A3D5HPP8-F1
#
_entry.id   AF-A0A3D5HPP8-F1
#
_cell.length_a   1.000
_cell.length_b   1.000
_cell.length_c   1.000
_cell.angle_alpha   90.00
_cell.angle_beta   90.00
_cell.angle_gamma   90.00
#
_symmetry.space_group_name_H-M   'P 1'
#
loop_
_entity.id
_entity.type
_entity.pdbx_description
1 polymer ?
#
loop_
_entity_poly.entity_id
_entity_poly.type
_entity_poly.pdbx_seq_one_letter_code
_entity_poly.pdbx_strand_id
1 'polypeptide(L)'
;MIFDSPVQDLASRISERGGLARPNLFAVTFNGPASINPDMFLVNAICESASLPGRAISTNEHTTTKHATKTPYTFINDDITLTFLVTNDFYIKNLFEKWMKHVINDEDGKIYYKSQYASDMTITILSLDGKMVHKVQLEKAFPIAFTAMELSNTSESQVMRFTVTMTYDNFKSNTTYFTLASSLAEFKNALSFPNPLMPSLPFSPFGDLGDQAETLLAGLKSELAGEMTTVLNSLTSQIRDKILGNAASITTPYEGSLGSVISQISGKVTNIFGAGLGGTVNEAATQASQAVLSRTSSAIKGLSG
;
A
#
# COMPACT_ATOMS: atom_id res chain seq x y z
N MET A 1 8.27 20.25 22.69
CA MET A 1 9.39 19.51 22.08
C MET A 1 8.74 18.41 21.22
N ILE A 2 9.26 18.09 20.03
CA ILE A 2 8.59 17.12 19.13
C ILE A 2 8.62 15.68 19.68
N PHE A 3 9.43 15.44 20.73
CA PHE A 3 9.55 14.19 21.48
C PHE A 3 9.60 14.49 22.98
N ASP A 4 8.94 13.67 23.79
CA ASP A 4 8.96 13.76 25.26
C ASP A 4 10.00 12.79 25.84
N SER A 5 10.17 11.63 25.18
CA SER A 5 11.30 10.71 25.40
C SER A 5 11.75 10.11 24.06
N PRO A 6 12.78 10.68 23.40
CA PRO A 6 13.08 10.39 21.99
C PRO A 6 13.24 8.91 21.64
N VAL A 7 13.85 8.13 22.53
CA VAL A 7 14.12 6.69 22.30
C VAL A 7 12.84 5.86 22.45
N GLN A 8 12.04 6.13 23.48
CA GLN A 8 10.79 5.39 23.73
C GLN A 8 9.73 5.75 22.69
N ASP A 9 9.64 7.02 22.31
CA ASP A 9 8.73 7.48 21.26
C ASP A 9 9.09 6.84 19.91
N LEU A 10 10.38 6.77 19.56
CA LEU A 10 10.85 6.08 18.36
C LEU A 10 10.49 4.59 18.38
N ALA A 11 10.80 3.90 19.49
CA ALA A 11 10.49 2.48 19.64
C ALA A 11 8.98 2.20 19.53
N SER A 12 8.14 3.03 20.16
CA SER A 12 6.68 2.93 20.08
C SER A 12 6.19 3.11 18.64
N ARG A 13 6.68 4.13 17.93
CA ARG A 13 6.28 4.40 16.54
C ARG A 13 6.70 3.32 15.55
N ILE A 14 7.85 2.67 15.77
CA ILE A 14 8.29 1.53 14.96
C ILE A 14 7.41 0.31 15.26
N SER A 15 7.10 0.07 16.53
CA SER A 15 6.23 -1.03 16.95
C SER A 15 4.80 -0.90 16.40
N GLU A 16 4.22 0.32 16.45
CA GLU A 16 2.90 0.64 15.86
C GLU A 16 2.82 0.31 14.36
N ARG A 17 3.94 0.36 13.65
CA ARG A 17 4.02 0.06 12.20
C ARG A 17 4.31 -1.41 11.89
N GLY A 18 4.30 -2.29 12.90
CA GLY A 18 4.61 -3.71 12.72
C GLY A 18 6.10 -4.02 12.66
N GLY A 19 6.95 -3.10 13.13
CA GLY A 19 8.40 -3.27 13.15
C GLY A 19 9.11 -2.78 11.89
N LEU A 20 10.39 -3.12 11.77
CA LEU A 20 11.21 -2.79 10.60
C LEU A 20 11.02 -3.84 9.51
N ALA A 21 10.84 -3.37 8.26
CA ALA A 21 10.75 -4.24 7.11
C ALA A 21 12.06 -5.01 6.90
N ARG A 22 11.95 -6.29 6.52
CA ARG A 22 13.11 -7.14 6.25
C ARG A 22 13.27 -7.32 4.74
N PRO A 23 14.48 -7.14 4.18
CA PRO A 23 14.70 -7.19 2.75
C PRO A 23 14.66 -8.62 2.17
N ASN A 24 14.75 -9.65 3.00
CA ASN A 24 14.81 -11.06 2.56
C ASN A 24 13.44 -11.71 2.34
N LEU A 25 12.35 -11.04 2.75
CA LEU A 25 10.99 -11.56 2.59
C LEU A 25 10.33 -10.86 1.42
N PHE A 26 10.59 -11.38 0.23
CA PHE A 26 10.00 -10.88 -1.01
C PHE A 26 9.59 -12.02 -1.92
N ALA A 27 8.73 -11.69 -2.88
CA ALA A 27 8.33 -12.58 -3.94
C ALA A 27 8.28 -11.84 -5.27
N VAL A 28 8.85 -12.43 -6.31
CA VAL A 28 8.83 -11.89 -7.68
C VAL A 28 8.00 -12.81 -8.56
N THR A 29 7.03 -12.23 -9.26
CA THR A 29 6.14 -12.98 -10.16
C THR A 29 5.97 -12.22 -11.46
N PHE A 30 6.00 -12.95 -12.57
CA PHE A 30 5.70 -12.45 -13.90
C PHE A 30 5.15 -13.61 -14.74
N ASN A 31 4.32 -13.28 -15.73
CA ASN A 31 3.75 -14.22 -16.69
C ASN A 31 4.53 -14.27 -18.01
N GLY A 32 5.31 -13.22 -18.33
CA GLY A 32 6.03 -13.12 -19.60
C GLY A 32 5.11 -13.01 -20.82
N PRO A 33 5.68 -12.97 -22.04
CA PRO A 33 4.91 -12.96 -23.29
C PRO A 33 4.28 -14.34 -23.54
N ALA A 34 3.20 -14.40 -24.34
CA ALA A 34 2.38 -15.61 -24.54
C ALA A 34 3.15 -16.89 -24.94
N SER A 35 4.32 -16.75 -25.56
CA SER A 35 5.19 -17.87 -25.97
C SER A 35 6.01 -18.48 -24.84
N ILE A 36 6.02 -17.86 -23.66
CA ILE A 36 6.79 -18.27 -22.49
C ILE A 36 5.80 -18.43 -21.35
N ASN A 37 5.80 -19.58 -20.71
CA ASN A 37 4.99 -19.83 -19.53
C ASN A 37 5.92 -20.13 -18.35
N PRO A 38 6.35 -19.10 -17.58
CA PRO A 38 7.16 -19.31 -16.41
C PRO A 38 6.38 -20.08 -15.34
N ASP A 39 6.96 -21.13 -14.79
CA ASP A 39 6.55 -21.61 -13.47
C ASP A 39 6.82 -20.52 -12.42
N MET A 40 5.75 -19.85 -12.00
CA MET A 40 5.79 -18.71 -11.07
C MET A 40 6.38 -19.11 -9.72
N PHE A 41 6.15 -20.35 -9.26
CA PHE A 41 6.68 -20.82 -7.99
C PHE A 41 8.19 -21.00 -8.08
N LEU A 42 8.66 -21.68 -9.13
CA LEU A 42 10.07 -21.93 -9.35
C LEU A 42 10.85 -20.62 -9.52
N VAL A 43 10.37 -19.73 -10.38
CA VAL A 43 10.99 -18.42 -10.62
C VAL A 43 11.11 -17.61 -9.33
N ASN A 44 10.07 -17.63 -8.51
CA ASN A 44 10.09 -16.95 -7.23
C ASN A 44 11.10 -17.57 -6.26
N ALA A 45 11.14 -18.91 -6.18
CA ALA A 45 12.04 -19.63 -5.27
C ALA A 45 13.53 -19.46 -5.62
N ILE A 46 13.87 -19.33 -6.90
CA ILE A 46 15.27 -19.15 -7.36
C ILE A 46 15.71 -17.68 -7.41
N CYS A 47 14.81 -16.73 -7.16
CA CYS A 47 15.15 -15.31 -7.12
C CYS A 47 15.92 -15.00 -5.84
N GLU A 48 17.19 -14.64 -5.96
CA GLU A 48 18.07 -14.33 -4.82
C GLU A 48 17.95 -12.86 -4.40
N SER A 49 17.82 -11.95 -5.37
CA SER A 49 17.65 -10.53 -5.08
C SER A 49 16.87 -9.82 -6.17
N ALA A 50 16.12 -8.80 -5.77
CA ALA A 50 15.37 -7.92 -6.64
C ALA A 50 15.48 -6.48 -6.14
N SER A 51 15.77 -5.54 -7.05
CA SER A 51 15.73 -4.11 -6.74
C SER A 51 14.32 -3.56 -6.95
N LEU A 52 13.84 -2.74 -6.02
CA LEU A 52 12.63 -1.94 -6.25
C LEU A 52 12.92 -0.80 -7.23
N PRO A 53 11.95 -0.41 -8.07
CA PRO A 53 12.11 0.71 -8.98
C PRO A 53 12.27 2.04 -8.24
N GLY A 54 13.22 2.84 -8.70
CA GLY A 54 13.39 4.24 -8.33
C GLY A 54 12.62 5.17 -9.28
N ARG A 55 12.29 6.38 -8.80
CA ARG A 55 11.77 7.46 -9.65
C ARG A 55 12.49 8.76 -9.35
N ALA A 56 13.17 9.30 -10.34
CA ALA A 56 13.82 10.61 -10.27
C ALA A 56 12.95 11.67 -10.96
N ILE A 57 12.95 12.89 -10.43
CA ILE A 57 12.31 14.05 -11.07
C ILE A 57 13.40 14.84 -11.78
N SER A 58 13.28 14.98 -13.09
CA SER A 58 14.19 15.84 -13.85
C SER A 58 13.75 17.29 -13.71
N THR A 59 14.71 18.16 -13.41
CA THR A 59 14.50 19.58 -13.17
C THR A 59 15.30 20.40 -14.16
N ASN A 60 14.69 21.46 -14.69
CA ASN A 60 15.39 22.46 -15.45
C ASN A 60 15.75 23.64 -14.53
N GLU A 61 16.93 24.24 -14.72
CA GLU A 61 17.37 25.36 -13.90
C GLU A 61 16.96 26.68 -14.58
N HIS A 62 16.07 27.42 -13.92
CA HIS A 62 15.71 28.76 -14.36
C HIS A 62 16.42 29.79 -13.50
N THR A 63 17.34 30.54 -14.10
CA THR A 63 18.03 31.66 -13.45
C THR A 63 17.45 32.98 -13.94
N THR A 64 16.91 33.80 -13.02
CA THR A 64 16.35 35.11 -13.39
C THR A 64 17.30 36.26 -13.08
N THR A 65 18.09 36.19 -12.01
CA THR A 65 19.05 37.27 -11.64
C THR A 65 20.19 36.76 -10.75
N LYS A 66 19.90 36.24 -9.55
CA LYS A 66 20.93 35.81 -8.57
C LYS A 66 20.75 34.39 -8.03
N HIS A 67 19.52 33.89 -8.04
CA HIS A 67 19.21 32.54 -7.58
C HIS A 67 18.66 31.72 -8.75
N ALA A 68 19.26 30.57 -8.98
CA ALA A 68 18.71 29.56 -9.88
C ALA A 68 17.67 28.74 -9.10
N THR A 69 16.44 28.69 -9.62
CA THR A 69 15.37 27.86 -9.07
C THR A 69 15.18 26.66 -9.98
N LYS A 70 15.09 25.46 -9.39
CA LYS A 70 14.83 24.22 -10.12
C LYS A 70 13.33 24.07 -10.37
N THR A 71 12.92 23.99 -11.63
CA THR A 71 11.54 23.73 -12.05
C THR A 71 11.45 22.29 -12.57
N PRO A 72 10.61 21.41 -11.97
CA PRO A 72 10.45 20.04 -12.44
C PRO A 72 9.69 19.98 -13.78
N TYR A 73 10.07 19.08 -14.69
CA TYR A 73 9.39 18.95 -15.99
C TYR A 73 9.01 17.51 -16.37
N THR A 74 9.77 16.50 -15.95
CA THR A 74 9.44 15.09 -16.21
C THR A 74 9.90 14.19 -15.07
N PHE A 75 9.37 12.97 -15.04
CA PHE A 75 9.88 11.88 -14.23
C PHE A 75 10.71 10.92 -15.11
N ILE A 76 11.72 10.33 -14.50
CA ILE A 76 12.55 9.27 -15.07
C ILE A 76 12.36 8.07 -14.15
N ASN A 77 11.94 6.96 -14.73
CA ASN A 77 11.78 5.70 -14.02
C ASN A 77 13.08 4.91 -14.20
N ASP A 78 13.66 4.45 -13.08
CA ASP A 78 14.90 3.69 -13.11
C ASP A 78 14.62 2.22 -13.45
N ASP A 79 15.50 1.61 -14.23
CA ASP A 79 15.42 0.18 -14.56
C ASP A 79 15.59 -0.69 -13.30
N ILE A 80 15.02 -1.89 -13.33
CA ILE A 80 15.14 -2.86 -12.24
C ILE A 80 16.16 -3.95 -12.58
N THR A 81 16.82 -4.44 -11.55
CA THR A 81 17.77 -5.56 -11.63
C THR A 81 17.25 -6.73 -10.80
N LEU A 82 17.27 -7.92 -11.40
CA LEU A 82 16.90 -9.17 -10.75
C LEU A 82 18.07 -10.14 -10.86
N THR A 83 18.43 -10.78 -9.75
CA THR A 83 19.46 -11.82 -9.73
C THR A 83 18.84 -13.14 -9.32
N PHE A 84 19.09 -14.16 -10.13
CA PHE A 84 18.57 -15.50 -9.96
C PHE A 84 19.70 -16.50 -9.76
N LEU A 85 19.44 -17.53 -8.96
CA LEU A 85 20.26 -18.71 -8.90
C LEU A 85 20.03 -19.55 -10.17
N VAL A 86 21.12 -19.98 -10.78
CA VAL A 86 21.06 -20.79 -12.01
C VAL A 86 20.97 -22.27 -11.63
N THR A 87 19.90 -22.91 -12.08
CA THR A 87 19.70 -24.36 -11.99
C THR A 87 20.51 -25.09 -13.06
N ASN A 88 20.78 -26.39 -12.86
CA ASN A 88 21.60 -27.20 -13.78
C ASN A 88 21.01 -27.27 -15.20
N ASP A 89 19.68 -27.17 -15.33
CA ASP A 89 18.98 -27.12 -16.62
C ASP A 89 19.00 -25.73 -17.30
N PHE A 90 19.64 -24.73 -16.68
CA PHE A 90 19.68 -23.34 -17.13
C PHE A 90 18.30 -22.76 -17.42
N TYR A 91 17.26 -23.22 -16.73
CA TYR A 91 15.87 -22.85 -17.00
C TYR A 91 15.68 -21.34 -17.05
N ILE A 92 16.18 -20.61 -16.05
CA ILE A 92 15.99 -19.15 -15.95
C ILE A 92 16.69 -18.39 -17.08
N LYS A 93 17.89 -18.82 -17.46
CA LYS A 93 18.65 -18.22 -18.57
C LYS A 93 17.90 -18.44 -19.89
N ASN A 94 17.49 -19.68 -20.16
CA ASN A 94 16.74 -20.04 -21.37
C ASN A 94 15.40 -19.29 -21.44
N LEU A 95 14.76 -19.07 -20.29
CA LEU A 95 13.51 -18.32 -20.20
C LEU A 95 13.70 -16.86 -20.63
N PHE A 96 14.68 -16.17 -20.08
CA PHE A 96 14.91 -14.77 -20.41
C PHE A 96 15.49 -14.60 -21.82
N GLU A 97 16.32 -15.52 -22.31
CA GLU A 97 16.79 -15.50 -23.69
C GLU A 97 15.65 -15.66 -24.71
N LYS A 98 14.70 -16.57 -24.45
CA LYS A 98 13.48 -16.66 -25.26
C LYS A 98 12.68 -15.36 -25.22
N TRP A 99 12.63 -14.70 -24.07
CA TRP A 99 11.92 -13.41 -23.95
C TRP A 99 12.60 -12.34 -24.80
N MET A 100 13.93 -12.20 -24.72
CA MET A 100 14.67 -11.26 -25.57
C MET A 100 14.52 -11.53 -27.06
N LYS A 101 14.47 -12.80 -27.49
CA LYS A 101 14.18 -13.16 -28.90
C LYS A 101 12.79 -12.71 -29.38
N HIS A 102 11.84 -12.53 -28.47
CA HIS A 102 10.53 -11.95 -28.78
C HIS A 102 10.54 -10.42 -28.78
N VAL A 103 11.56 -9.77 -28.23
CA VAL A 103 11.75 -8.32 -28.38
C VAL A 103 12.35 -8.04 -29.76
N ILE A 104 13.45 -8.71 -30.07
CA ILE A 104 14.19 -8.60 -31.33
C ILE A 104 14.43 -10.01 -31.86
N ASN A 105 13.94 -10.28 -33.08
CA ASN A 105 14.24 -11.53 -33.76
C ASN A 105 15.72 -11.53 -34.20
N ASP A 106 16.48 -12.54 -33.78
CA ASP A 106 17.90 -12.70 -34.09
C ASP A 106 18.16 -13.01 -35.58
N GLU A 107 17.21 -13.67 -36.26
CA GLU A 107 17.36 -14.05 -37.67
C GLU A 107 17.04 -12.90 -38.63
N ASP A 108 15.94 -12.19 -38.35
CA ASP A 108 15.41 -11.14 -39.23
C ASP A 108 15.82 -9.72 -38.81
N GLY A 109 16.37 -9.55 -37.59
CA GLY A 109 16.62 -8.26 -36.97
C GLY A 109 15.37 -7.41 -36.70
N LYS A 110 14.17 -7.99 -36.88
CA LYS A 110 12.90 -7.28 -36.74
C LYS A 110 12.51 -7.16 -35.27
N ILE A 111 11.99 -5.99 -34.93
CA ILE A 111 11.45 -5.68 -33.60
C ILE A 111 9.95 -5.97 -33.62
N TYR A 112 9.47 -6.75 -32.66
CA TYR A 112 8.04 -7.03 -32.52
C TYR A 112 7.29 -5.84 -31.91
N TYR A 113 5.95 -5.86 -31.97
CA TYR A 113 5.18 -4.81 -31.29
C TYR A 113 5.30 -4.96 -29.79
N LYS A 114 5.38 -3.82 -29.08
CA LYS A 114 5.50 -3.80 -27.62
C LYS A 114 4.40 -4.60 -26.90
N SER A 115 3.18 -4.60 -27.42
CA SER A 115 2.07 -5.39 -26.87
C SER A 115 2.26 -6.91 -26.98
N GLN A 116 3.18 -7.38 -27.81
CA GLN A 116 3.42 -8.81 -28.04
C GLN A 116 4.51 -9.37 -27.10
N TYR A 117 5.49 -8.55 -26.71
CA TYR A 117 6.61 -8.99 -25.88
C TYR A 117 6.59 -8.41 -24.46
N ALA A 118 5.95 -7.26 -24.23
CA ALA A 118 5.94 -6.63 -22.91
C ALA A 118 4.86 -7.29 -22.03
N SER A 119 5.22 -7.57 -20.78
CA SER A 119 4.30 -8.17 -19.83
C SER A 119 4.43 -7.58 -18.44
N ASP A 120 3.36 -7.65 -17.65
CA ASP A 120 3.34 -7.07 -16.33
C ASP A 120 4.12 -7.94 -15.33
N MET A 121 4.88 -7.29 -14.47
CA MET A 121 5.66 -7.95 -13.42
C MET A 121 5.24 -7.41 -12.05
N THR A 122 5.18 -8.28 -11.07
CA THR A 122 4.83 -7.91 -9.70
C THR A 122 5.95 -8.32 -8.74
N ILE A 123 6.47 -7.35 -8.00
CA ILE A 123 7.38 -7.54 -6.87
C ILE A 123 6.60 -7.29 -5.59
N THR A 124 6.58 -8.27 -4.70
CA THR A 124 5.82 -8.24 -3.45
C THR A 124 6.76 -8.37 -2.27
N ILE A 125 6.60 -7.54 -1.26
CA ILE A 125 7.27 -7.68 0.04
C ILE A 125 6.30 -8.35 1.01
N LEU A 126 6.80 -9.35 1.71
CA LEU A 126 6.05 -10.18 2.63
C LEU A 126 6.39 -9.83 4.08
N SER A 127 5.40 -9.97 4.96
CA SER A 127 5.60 -9.97 6.41
C SER A 127 6.13 -11.34 6.87
N LEU A 128 6.57 -11.41 8.13
CA LEU A 128 6.93 -12.68 8.79
C LEU A 128 5.79 -13.70 8.75
N ASP A 129 4.54 -13.22 8.80
CA ASP A 129 3.33 -14.05 8.73
C ASP A 129 2.96 -14.47 7.29
N GLY A 130 3.82 -14.21 6.30
CA GLY A 130 3.56 -14.49 4.89
C GLY A 130 2.52 -13.59 4.21
N LYS A 131 2.02 -12.57 4.93
CA LYS A 131 1.06 -11.59 4.38
C LYS A 131 1.75 -10.59 3.47
N MET A 132 1.08 -10.18 2.41
CA MET A 132 1.52 -9.14 1.49
C MET A 132 1.45 -7.75 2.16
N VAL A 133 2.61 -7.11 2.32
CA VAL A 133 2.76 -5.80 2.97
C VAL A 133 2.81 -4.67 1.94
N HIS A 134 3.64 -4.86 0.91
CA HIS A 134 3.86 -3.88 -0.14
C HIS A 134 3.94 -4.60 -1.48
N LYS A 135 3.24 -4.08 -2.48
CA LYS A 135 3.18 -4.64 -3.83
C LYS A 135 3.57 -3.57 -4.82
N VAL A 136 4.56 -3.85 -5.65
CA VAL A 136 4.95 -3.01 -6.79
C VAL A 136 4.60 -3.76 -8.06
N GLN A 137 3.75 -3.15 -8.87
CA GLN A 137 3.37 -3.66 -10.19
C GLN A 137 4.07 -2.81 -11.24
N LEU A 138 4.89 -3.46 -12.06
CA LEU A 138 5.58 -2.89 -13.21
C LEU A 138 4.72 -3.16 -14.44
N GLU A 139 4.30 -2.11 -15.13
CA GLU A 139 3.48 -2.20 -16.34
C GLU A 139 4.37 -2.37 -17.57
N LYS A 140 4.04 -3.35 -18.41
CA LYS A 140 4.73 -3.60 -19.70
C LYS A 140 6.24 -3.73 -19.54
N ALA A 141 6.67 -4.58 -18.61
CA ALA A 141 8.09 -4.87 -18.39
C ALA A 141 8.66 -5.80 -19.47
N PHE A 142 9.95 -5.64 -19.79
CA PHE A 142 10.69 -6.52 -20.67
C PHE A 142 12.21 -6.46 -20.39
N PRO A 143 12.97 -7.54 -20.68
CA PRO A 143 14.43 -7.57 -20.48
C PRO A 143 15.14 -6.70 -21.50
N ILE A 144 16.18 -5.98 -21.05
CA ILE A 144 17.03 -5.15 -21.92
C ILE A 144 18.49 -5.62 -21.95
N ALA A 145 18.97 -6.26 -20.89
CA ALA A 145 20.35 -6.71 -20.80
C ALA A 145 20.49 -7.90 -19.83
N PHE A 146 21.46 -8.76 -20.12
CA PHE A 146 21.94 -9.82 -19.22
C PHE A 146 23.40 -9.58 -18.89
N THR A 147 23.78 -9.85 -17.64
CA THR A 147 25.18 -9.87 -17.25
C THR A 147 25.83 -11.18 -17.71
N ALA A 148 27.07 -11.09 -18.22
CA ALA A 148 27.85 -12.27 -18.57
C ALA A 148 28.08 -13.16 -17.33
N MET A 149 27.89 -14.47 -17.50
CA MET A 149 28.14 -15.42 -16.43
C MET A 149 29.59 -15.90 -16.53
N GLU A 150 30.38 -15.63 -15.50
CA GLU A 150 31.77 -16.06 -15.43
C GLU A 150 31.84 -17.57 -15.10
N LEU A 151 32.57 -18.31 -15.94
CA LEU A 151 32.84 -19.74 -15.75
C LEU A 151 34.30 -19.90 -15.33
N SER A 152 34.53 -20.35 -14.09
CA SER A 152 35.87 -20.58 -13.55
C SER A 152 35.93 -21.90 -12.83
N ASN A 153 36.85 -22.77 -13.24
CA ASN A 153 37.10 -24.06 -12.60
C ASN A 153 37.71 -23.92 -11.19
N THR A 154 38.15 -22.72 -10.81
CA THR A 154 38.68 -22.42 -9.46
C THR A 154 37.56 -22.15 -8.44
N SER A 155 36.34 -21.87 -8.91
CA SER A 155 35.22 -21.43 -8.06
C SER A 155 34.29 -22.58 -7.66
N GLU A 156 34.84 -23.64 -7.04
CA GLU A 156 34.08 -24.87 -6.69
C GLU A 156 32.94 -24.64 -5.68
N SER A 157 33.10 -23.68 -4.75
CA SER A 157 32.11 -23.41 -3.69
C SER A 157 31.09 -22.32 -4.04
N GLN A 158 31.13 -21.75 -5.25
CA GLN A 158 30.23 -20.67 -5.64
C GLN A 158 29.07 -21.19 -6.48
N VAL A 159 27.85 -20.78 -6.12
CA VAL A 159 26.66 -21.04 -6.95
C VAL A 159 26.63 -20.03 -8.10
N MET A 160 26.28 -20.51 -9.28
CA MET A 160 26.15 -19.68 -10.48
C MET A 160 24.95 -18.76 -10.36
N ARG A 161 25.17 -17.48 -10.69
CA ARG A 161 24.14 -16.42 -10.64
C ARG A 161 23.93 -15.85 -12.02
N PHE A 162 22.67 -15.51 -12.30
CA PHE A 162 22.26 -14.83 -13.53
C PHE A 162 21.55 -13.54 -13.17
N THR A 163 22.11 -12.42 -13.62
CA THR A 163 21.53 -11.09 -13.40
C THR A 163 20.94 -10.55 -14.69
N VAL A 164 19.68 -10.11 -14.60
CA VAL A 164 18.93 -9.50 -15.70
C VAL A 164 18.49 -8.09 -15.32
N THR A 165 18.66 -7.17 -16.26
CA THR A 165 18.11 -5.82 -16.17
C THR A 165 16.83 -5.75 -16.99
N MET A 166 15.76 -5.29 -16.35
CA MET A 166 14.45 -5.13 -16.97
C MET A 166 14.06 -3.65 -16.96
N THR A 167 13.42 -3.23 -18.05
CA THR A 167 12.80 -1.90 -18.15
C THR A 167 11.29 -2.04 -18.18
N TYR A 168 10.58 -0.95 -17.90
CA TYR A 168 9.12 -0.91 -17.81
C TYR A 168 8.61 0.52 -18.11
N ASP A 169 7.33 0.65 -18.45
CA ASP A 169 6.76 1.97 -18.78
C ASP A 169 6.46 2.79 -17.53
N ASN A 170 5.75 2.17 -16.60
CA ASN A 170 5.37 2.80 -15.35
C ASN A 170 5.25 1.75 -14.26
N PHE A 171 5.30 2.20 -13.01
CA PHE A 171 5.06 1.34 -11.87
C PHE A 171 3.97 1.91 -10.96
N LYS A 172 3.19 1.00 -10.38
CA LYS A 172 2.17 1.31 -9.38
C LYS A 172 2.54 0.60 -8.08
N SER A 173 2.63 1.34 -6.99
CA SER A 173 2.89 0.79 -5.67
C SER A 173 1.59 0.80 -4.84
N ASN A 174 1.18 -0.40 -4.42
CA ASN A 174 0.03 -0.61 -3.55
C ASN A 174 0.55 -1.08 -2.19
N THR A 175 0.18 -0.37 -1.13
CA THR A 175 0.55 -0.74 0.24
C THR A 175 -0.72 -1.06 1.01
N THR A 176 -0.79 -2.24 1.62
CA THR A 176 -2.00 -2.79 2.23
C THR A 176 -2.41 -2.06 3.53
N TYR A 177 -1.58 -1.15 4.07
CA TYR A 177 -1.82 -0.50 5.35
C TYR A 177 -3.00 0.49 5.40
N PHE A 178 -3.68 0.77 4.28
CA PHE A 178 -4.81 1.71 4.25
C PHE A 178 -5.88 1.36 3.21
N THR A 179 -6.55 0.21 3.35
CA THR A 179 -7.53 -0.26 2.33
C THR A 179 -8.88 -0.70 2.92
N LEU A 180 -9.49 0.13 3.77
CA LEU A 180 -10.93 -0.03 4.07
C LEU A 180 -11.83 0.71 3.07
N ALA A 181 -11.31 1.71 2.35
CA ALA A 181 -12.12 2.53 1.44
C ALA A 181 -12.16 2.02 -0.01
N SER A 182 -11.07 1.41 -0.51
CA SER A 182 -10.99 0.92 -1.90
C SER A 182 -11.66 -0.45 -2.09
N SER A 183 -11.68 -1.30 -1.05
CA SER A 183 -12.29 -2.63 -1.11
C SER A 183 -13.80 -2.59 -1.31
N LEU A 184 -14.49 -1.55 -0.82
CA LEU A 184 -15.94 -1.43 -0.93
C LEU A 184 -16.39 -1.08 -2.37
N ALA A 185 -15.62 -0.24 -3.07
CA ALA A 185 -15.90 0.12 -4.46
C ALA A 185 -15.60 -1.04 -5.43
N GLU A 186 -14.54 -1.80 -5.16
CA GLU A 186 -14.17 -2.98 -5.93
C GLU A 186 -15.17 -4.14 -5.71
N PHE A 187 -15.62 -4.35 -4.47
CA PHE A 187 -16.69 -5.33 -4.19
C PHE A 187 -18.03 -4.93 -4.81
N LYS A 188 -18.38 -3.64 -4.81
CA LYS A 188 -19.62 -3.16 -5.45
C LYS A 188 -19.61 -3.39 -6.97
N ASN A 189 -18.47 -3.22 -7.63
CA ASN A 189 -18.32 -3.50 -9.06
C ASN A 189 -18.29 -5.00 -9.37
N ALA A 190 -17.82 -5.85 -8.44
CA ALA A 190 -17.84 -7.31 -8.61
C ALA A 190 -19.24 -7.93 -8.45
N LEU A 191 -20.18 -7.22 -7.81
CA LEU A 191 -21.56 -7.69 -7.60
C LEU A 191 -22.56 -7.24 -8.68
N SER A 192 -22.16 -6.38 -9.62
CA SER A 192 -23.03 -5.98 -10.73
C SER A 192 -22.96 -6.99 -11.87
N PHE A 193 -24.02 -7.78 -12.06
CA PHE A 193 -24.17 -8.62 -13.24
C PHE A 193 -24.62 -7.77 -14.44
N PRO A 194 -24.10 -8.03 -15.65
CA PRO A 194 -24.58 -7.37 -16.87
C PRO A 194 -26.02 -7.80 -17.20
N ASN A 195 -26.79 -6.83 -17.68
CA ASN A 195 -28.23 -6.83 -17.98
C ASN A 195 -28.76 -8.15 -18.62
N PRO A 196 -29.77 -8.82 -18.02
CA PRO A 196 -30.40 -10.01 -18.57
C PRO A 196 -31.55 -9.60 -19.50
N LEU A 197 -31.23 -9.25 -20.74
CA LEU A 197 -32.25 -9.17 -21.79
C LEU A 197 -31.91 -10.18 -22.89
N MET A 198 -32.30 -11.43 -22.67
CA MET A 198 -32.65 -12.33 -23.76
C MET A 198 -34.12 -12.75 -23.59
N PRO A 199 -34.96 -12.64 -24.64
CA PRO A 199 -36.37 -13.00 -24.57
C PRO A 199 -36.53 -14.52 -24.47
N SER A 200 -37.38 -14.96 -23.54
CA SER A 200 -37.67 -16.36 -23.22
C SER A 200 -38.33 -17.10 -24.39
N LEU A 201 -37.95 -18.37 -24.60
CA LEU A 201 -38.62 -19.29 -25.52
C LEU A 201 -39.85 -19.94 -24.85
N PRO A 202 -40.91 -20.28 -25.61
CA PRO A 202 -42.19 -20.69 -25.04
C PRO A 202 -42.24 -22.21 -24.70
N PHE A 203 -42.57 -22.48 -23.43
CA PHE A 203 -43.13 -23.70 -22.81
C PHE A 203 -42.26 -24.97 -22.65
N SER A 204 -42.00 -25.33 -21.39
CA SER A 204 -41.64 -26.68 -20.92
C SER A 204 -42.55 -27.09 -19.72
N PRO A 205 -43.08 -28.33 -19.68
CA PRO A 205 -44.12 -28.77 -18.72
C PRO A 205 -43.57 -29.15 -17.33
N PHE A 206 -42.29 -28.93 -17.07
CA PHE A 206 -41.69 -28.95 -15.75
C PHE A 206 -41.13 -27.55 -15.53
N GLY A 207 -41.80 -26.79 -14.65
CA GLY A 207 -41.55 -25.37 -14.43
C GLY A 207 -40.06 -25.03 -14.41
N ASP A 208 -39.74 -23.94 -15.09
CA ASP A 208 -38.40 -23.47 -15.42
C ASP A 208 -37.42 -23.58 -14.23
N LEU A 209 -36.61 -24.64 -14.28
CA LEU A 209 -35.52 -24.90 -13.32
C LEU A 209 -34.44 -23.82 -13.40
N GLY A 210 -34.32 -23.12 -14.54
CA GLY A 210 -33.42 -21.99 -14.71
C GLY A 210 -33.88 -20.77 -13.91
N ASP A 211 -35.14 -20.36 -14.09
CA ASP A 211 -35.73 -19.25 -13.33
C ASP A 211 -35.76 -19.53 -11.81
N GLN A 212 -35.99 -20.79 -11.39
CA GLN A 212 -35.92 -21.14 -9.97
C GLN A 212 -34.48 -21.06 -9.41
N ALA A 213 -33.48 -21.50 -10.18
CA ALA A 213 -32.07 -21.39 -9.77
C ALA A 213 -31.58 -19.93 -9.75
N GLU A 214 -32.01 -19.09 -10.70
CA GLU A 214 -31.69 -17.67 -10.71
C GLU A 214 -32.41 -16.90 -9.61
N THR A 215 -33.66 -17.24 -9.29
CA THR A 215 -34.39 -16.65 -8.16
C THR A 215 -33.75 -17.01 -6.81
N LEU A 216 -33.32 -18.27 -6.65
CA LEU A 216 -32.56 -18.71 -5.47
C LEU A 216 -31.19 -18.02 -5.39
N LEU A 217 -30.48 -17.90 -6.51
CA LEU A 217 -29.19 -17.19 -6.59
C LEU A 217 -29.35 -15.69 -6.30
N ALA A 218 -30.44 -15.06 -6.76
CA ALA A 218 -30.77 -13.67 -6.46
C ALA A 218 -31.13 -13.49 -4.97
N GLY A 219 -31.88 -14.44 -4.39
CA GLY A 219 -32.18 -14.47 -2.96
C GLY A 219 -30.92 -14.57 -2.11
N LEU A 220 -30.03 -15.53 -2.42
CA LEU A 220 -28.74 -15.70 -1.73
C LEU A 220 -27.84 -14.46 -1.88
N LYS A 221 -27.82 -13.82 -3.05
CA LYS A 221 -27.08 -12.56 -3.25
C LYS A 221 -27.67 -11.41 -2.42
N SER A 222 -29.00 -11.30 -2.35
CA SER A 222 -29.67 -10.28 -1.55
C SER A 222 -29.43 -10.48 -0.05
N GLU A 223 -29.48 -11.74 0.41
CA GLU A 223 -29.22 -12.11 1.80
C GLU A 223 -27.77 -11.84 2.19
N LEU A 224 -26.81 -12.24 1.34
CA LEU A 224 -25.38 -11.94 1.53
C LEU A 224 -25.08 -10.43 1.53
N ALA A 225 -25.72 -9.65 0.66
CA ALA A 225 -25.57 -8.19 0.65
C ALA A 225 -26.13 -7.53 1.92
N GLY A 226 -27.24 -8.05 2.45
CA GLY A 226 -27.82 -7.62 3.73
C GLY A 226 -26.93 -7.91 4.93
N GLU A 227 -26.37 -9.13 4.99
CA GLU A 227 -25.41 -9.51 6.04
C GLU A 227 -24.14 -8.68 5.98
N MET A 228 -23.57 -8.47 4.78
CA MET A 228 -22.37 -7.65 4.59
C MET A 228 -22.60 -6.19 5.03
N THR A 229 -23.76 -5.61 4.72
CA THR A 229 -24.13 -4.26 5.16
C THR A 229 -24.20 -4.16 6.69
N THR A 230 -24.75 -5.19 7.33
CA THR A 230 -24.80 -5.29 8.79
C THR A 230 -23.40 -5.35 9.41
N VAL A 231 -22.51 -6.17 8.83
CA VAL A 231 -21.12 -6.30 9.27
C VAL A 231 -20.34 -5.00 9.07
N LEU A 232 -20.52 -4.31 7.94
CA LEU A 232 -19.91 -3.00 7.67
C LEU A 232 -20.34 -1.96 8.70
N ASN A 233 -21.64 -1.86 8.98
CA ASN A 233 -22.16 -0.94 10.00
C ASN A 233 -21.59 -1.27 11.40
N SER A 234 -21.49 -2.55 11.74
CA SER A 234 -20.85 -3.01 12.99
C SER A 234 -19.37 -2.60 13.06
N LEU A 235 -18.61 -2.81 11.99
CA LEU A 235 -17.19 -2.45 11.93
C LEU A 235 -16.99 -0.93 12.02
N THR A 236 -17.82 -0.15 11.31
CA THR A 236 -17.83 1.31 11.40
C THR A 236 -18.12 1.77 12.84
N SER A 237 -19.08 1.15 13.53
CA SER A 237 -19.36 1.44 14.94
C SER A 237 -18.16 1.12 15.83
N GLN A 238 -17.56 -0.07 15.68
CA GLN A 238 -16.40 -0.48 16.48
C GLN A 238 -15.18 0.45 16.30
N ILE A 239 -14.93 0.90 15.07
CA ILE A 239 -13.85 1.86 14.78
C ILE A 239 -14.18 3.22 15.40
N ARG A 240 -15.42 3.70 15.25
CA ARG A 240 -15.88 4.95 15.89
C ARG A 240 -15.68 4.88 17.41
N ASP A 241 -16.11 3.81 18.06
CA ASP A 241 -15.99 3.64 19.52
C ASP A 241 -14.53 3.59 19.98
N LYS A 242 -13.64 2.94 19.21
CA LYS A 242 -12.19 2.96 19.48
C LYS A 242 -11.59 4.35 19.33
N ILE A 243 -11.98 5.12 18.31
CA ILE A 243 -11.51 6.51 18.11
C ILE A 243 -11.98 7.39 19.25
N LEU A 244 -13.26 7.29 19.65
CA LEU A 244 -13.83 8.04 20.77
C LEU A 244 -13.15 7.67 22.10
N GLY A 245 -12.89 6.38 22.33
CA GLY A 245 -12.16 5.90 23.52
C GLY A 245 -10.73 6.43 23.58
N ASN A 246 -9.99 6.39 22.47
CA ASN A 246 -8.64 6.96 22.39
C ASN A 246 -8.65 8.48 22.57
N ALA A 247 -9.59 9.20 21.95
CA ALA A 247 -9.73 10.64 22.13
C ALA A 247 -10.02 11.00 23.60
N ALA A 248 -10.92 10.26 24.26
CA ALA A 248 -11.23 10.41 25.69
C ALA A 248 -9.99 10.17 26.56
N SER A 249 -9.18 9.15 26.25
CA SER A 249 -7.94 8.85 26.99
C SER A 249 -6.87 9.94 26.88
N ILE A 250 -6.90 10.76 25.83
CA ILE A 250 -5.94 11.87 25.61
C ILE A 250 -6.46 13.17 26.23
N THR A 251 -7.75 13.48 26.06
CA THR A 251 -8.35 14.75 26.50
C THR A 251 -8.55 14.81 28.03
N THR A 252 -8.97 13.72 28.66
CA THR A 252 -9.24 13.69 30.11
C THR A 252 -8.00 13.96 31.00
N PRO A 253 -6.81 13.38 30.76
CA PRO A 253 -5.62 13.74 31.54
C PRO A 253 -5.13 15.16 31.26
N TYR A 254 -5.32 15.66 30.02
CA TYR A 254 -4.95 17.03 29.66
C TYR A 254 -5.81 18.05 30.44
N GLU A 255 -7.12 17.82 30.54
CA GLU A 255 -8.04 18.61 31.36
C GLU A 255 -7.62 18.64 32.84
N GLY A 256 -7.32 17.48 33.41
CA GLY A 256 -6.86 17.37 34.80
C GLY A 256 -5.53 18.09 35.05
N SER A 257 -4.57 17.97 34.13
CA SER A 257 -3.27 18.63 34.24
C SER A 257 -3.39 20.15 34.12
N LEU A 258 -4.18 20.65 33.16
CA LEU A 258 -4.40 22.08 32.95
C LEU A 258 -5.13 22.70 34.15
N GLY A 259 -6.14 22.02 34.70
CA GLY A 259 -6.81 22.44 35.94
C GLY A 259 -5.86 22.52 37.13
N SER A 260 -4.94 21.55 37.27
CA SER A 260 -3.90 21.57 38.31
C SER A 260 -2.95 22.76 38.16
N VAL A 261 -2.49 23.04 36.93
CA VAL A 261 -1.61 24.18 36.64
C VAL A 261 -2.30 25.52 36.92
N ILE A 262 -3.56 25.68 36.51
CA ILE A 262 -4.35 26.89 36.78
C ILE A 262 -4.47 27.10 38.31
N SER A 263 -4.78 26.05 39.06
CA SER A 263 -4.86 26.11 40.52
C SER A 263 -3.53 26.49 41.18
N GLN A 264 -2.41 25.93 40.70
CA GLN A 264 -1.07 26.27 41.21
C GLN A 264 -0.69 27.72 40.92
N ILE A 265 -0.96 28.22 39.72
CA ILE A 265 -0.66 29.61 39.33
C ILE A 265 -1.53 30.57 40.14
N SER A 266 -2.85 30.32 40.23
CA SER A 266 -3.76 31.14 41.04
C SER A 266 -3.34 31.17 42.51
N GLY A 267 -2.94 30.03 43.09
CA GLY A 267 -2.42 29.97 44.45
C GLY A 267 -1.16 30.81 44.66
N LYS A 268 -0.20 30.74 43.73
CA LYS A 268 1.02 31.56 43.76
C LYS A 268 0.72 33.06 43.63
N VAL A 269 -0.18 33.45 42.73
CA VAL A 269 -0.59 34.85 42.53
C VAL A 269 -1.31 35.38 43.76
N THR A 270 -2.20 34.59 44.36
CA THR A 270 -2.90 34.93 45.60
C THR A 270 -1.92 35.20 46.74
N ASN A 271 -0.88 34.37 46.87
CA ASN A 271 0.14 34.54 47.91
C ASN A 271 0.98 35.81 47.75
N ILE A 272 1.16 36.31 46.52
CA ILE A 272 1.99 37.49 46.24
C ILE A 272 1.16 38.78 46.23
N PHE A 273 -0.05 38.74 45.67
CA PHE A 273 -0.85 39.94 45.35
C PHE A 273 -2.18 40.01 46.11
N GLY A 274 -2.47 39.04 46.99
CA GLY A 274 -3.71 38.96 47.75
C GLY A 274 -4.87 38.32 46.96
N ALA A 275 -5.92 37.94 47.69
CA ALA A 275 -7.03 37.12 47.18
C ALA A 275 -7.81 37.76 46.02
N GLY A 276 -7.87 39.09 45.93
CA GLY A 276 -8.62 39.79 44.90
C GLY A 276 -8.08 39.57 43.48
N LEU A 277 -6.75 39.69 43.29
CA LEU A 277 -6.11 39.47 41.99
C LEU A 277 -5.94 37.97 41.67
N GLY A 278 -5.77 37.13 42.68
CA GLY A 278 -5.71 35.68 42.49
C GLY A 278 -7.04 35.07 42.02
N GLY A 279 -8.17 35.60 42.49
CA GLY A 279 -9.52 35.19 42.08
C GLY A 279 -9.84 35.57 40.64
N THR A 280 -9.54 36.81 40.22
CA THR A 280 -9.81 37.28 38.84
C THR A 280 -8.97 36.53 37.80
N VAL A 281 -7.71 36.21 38.11
CA VAL A 281 -6.85 35.39 37.25
C VAL A 281 -7.37 33.95 37.15
N ASN A 282 -7.89 33.39 38.25
CA ASN A 282 -8.46 32.05 38.25
C ASN A 282 -9.73 31.95 37.40
N GLU A 283 -10.62 32.93 37.52
CA GLU A 283 -11.87 32.99 36.76
C GLU A 283 -11.60 33.14 35.26
N ALA A 284 -10.69 34.05 34.87
CA ALA A 284 -10.32 34.25 33.47
C ALA A 284 -9.65 33.00 32.86
N ALA A 285 -8.75 32.34 33.60
CA ALA A 285 -8.08 31.13 33.14
C ALA A 285 -9.05 29.93 33.03
N THR A 286 -10.01 29.83 33.96
CA THR A 286 -11.04 28.78 33.94
C THR A 286 -11.98 28.94 32.75
N GLN A 287 -12.41 30.18 32.44
CA GLN A 287 -13.26 30.45 31.27
C GLN A 287 -12.53 30.16 29.94
N ALA A 288 -11.25 30.53 29.82
CA ALA A 288 -10.45 30.24 28.63
C ALA A 288 -10.24 28.73 28.43
N SER A 289 -9.99 27.98 29.51
CA SER A 289 -9.89 26.52 29.49
C SER A 289 -11.21 25.87 29.01
N GLN A 290 -12.34 26.25 29.60
CA GLN A 290 -13.66 25.72 29.21
C GLN A 290 -14.02 26.02 27.74
N ALA A 291 -13.60 27.17 27.19
CA ALA A 291 -13.79 27.50 25.78
C ALA A 291 -12.98 26.61 24.83
N VAL A 292 -11.79 26.16 25.24
CA VAL A 292 -10.97 25.21 24.46
C VAL A 292 -11.56 23.80 24.52
N LEU A 293 -11.99 23.37 25.71
CA LEU A 293 -12.55 22.03 25.94
C LEU A 293 -13.93 21.82 25.28
N SER A 294 -14.74 22.87 25.21
CA SER A 294 -16.02 22.81 24.49
C SER A 294 -15.83 22.68 22.97
N ARG A 295 -14.76 23.22 22.40
CA ARG A 295 -14.42 23.07 20.97
C ARG A 295 -13.91 21.66 20.64
N THR A 296 -13.08 21.08 21.49
CA THR A 296 -12.63 19.68 21.33
C THR A 296 -13.80 18.70 21.51
N SER A 297 -14.66 18.91 22.51
CA SER A 297 -15.88 18.12 22.71
C SER A 297 -16.85 18.21 21.51
N SER A 298 -16.98 19.38 20.89
CA SER A 298 -17.82 19.57 19.71
C SER A 298 -17.27 18.85 18.47
N ALA A 299 -15.94 18.85 18.29
CA ALA A 299 -15.29 18.07 17.23
C ALA A 299 -15.46 16.56 17.42
N ILE A 300 -15.41 16.09 18.67
CA ILE A 300 -15.66 14.68 19.04
C ILE A 300 -17.13 14.30 18.79
N LYS A 301 -18.10 15.16 19.11
CA LYS A 301 -19.52 14.94 18.81
C LYS A 301 -19.82 14.92 17.31
N GLY A 302 -19.10 15.70 16.50
CA GLY A 302 -19.20 15.67 15.03
C GLY A 302 -18.81 14.32 14.42
N LEU A 303 -17.99 13.52 15.11
CA LEU A 303 -17.61 12.16 14.73
C LEU A 303 -18.63 11.08 15.18
N SER A 304 -19.57 11.44 16.08
CA SER A 304 -20.63 10.54 16.56
C SER A 304 -21.94 10.60 15.75
N GLY A 305 -22.10 11.63 14.91
CA GLY A 305 -23.25 11.83 14.02
C GLY A 305 -23.19 11.01 12.73
#